data_AF-B8ICN6-F1
#
_entry.id   AF-B8ICN6-F1
#
_cell.length_a   1.000
_cell.length_b   1.000
_cell.length_c   1.000
_cell.angle_alpha   90.00
_cell.angle_beta   90.00
_cell.angle_gamma   90.00
#
_symmetry.space_group_name_H-M   'P 1'
#
loop_
_entity.id
_entity.type
_entity.pdbx_description
1 polymer ?
#
loop_
_entity_poly.entity_id
_entity_poly.type
_entity_poly.pdbx_seq_one_letter_code
_entity_poly.pdbx_strand_id
1 'polypeptide(L)'
;MADGVSARQLAKVLGVTEGAVRKALKANRIKRLPNGLIDPEAVREAWQGSTDPARTKVRTEPQTVRTRGTHPRAEVRTPAEAREAVSLIARVLAEEGVEDADGGIDFGKARTAELILKARQRSLDQAEQQGRLIERTAAEAAFFDAARENRDAWLAWPARIAIEAADEIQVDPRTGKVDSRSLVAVLDAQVRRHLAEMGEAELPHWRSV
;
A
#
# COMPACT_ATOMS: atom_id res chain seq x y z
N MET A 1 62.72 -22.80 2.55
CA MET A 1 62.70 -21.34 2.31
C MET A 1 61.33 -21.07 1.71
N ALA A 2 60.44 -20.38 2.42
CA ALA A 2 59.08 -20.17 1.95
C ALA A 2 59.08 -19.11 0.84
N ASP A 3 58.67 -19.51 -0.37
CA ASP A 3 58.48 -18.59 -1.49
C ASP A 3 57.34 -17.63 -1.15
N GLY A 4 57.69 -16.38 -0.86
CA GLY A 4 56.71 -15.35 -0.55
C GLY A 4 55.85 -15.04 -1.79
N VAL A 5 54.53 -15.04 -1.63
CA VAL A 5 53.57 -14.76 -2.71
C VAL A 5 53.00 -13.35 -2.61
N SER A 6 52.53 -12.82 -3.75
CA SER A 6 51.79 -11.55 -3.80
C SER A 6 50.37 -11.71 -3.25
N ALA A 7 49.75 -10.61 -2.81
CA ALA A 7 48.38 -10.62 -2.27
C ALA A 7 47.34 -11.19 -3.26
N ARG A 8 47.53 -10.97 -4.57
CA ARG A 8 46.66 -11.49 -5.64
C ARG A 8 46.83 -12.99 -5.83
N GLN A 9 48.04 -13.50 -5.74
CA GLN A 9 48.32 -14.93 -5.83
C GLN A 9 47.85 -15.66 -4.57
N LEU A 10 48.00 -15.06 -3.39
CA LEU A 10 47.45 -15.54 -2.13
C LEU A 10 45.92 -15.64 -2.17
N ALA A 11 45.25 -14.64 -2.75
CA ALA A 11 43.80 -14.66 -2.95
C ALA A 11 43.35 -15.87 -3.79
N LYS A 12 44.09 -16.19 -4.87
CA LYS A 12 43.84 -17.36 -5.72
C LYS A 12 44.06 -18.68 -4.96
N VAL A 13 45.10 -18.79 -4.14
CA VAL A 13 45.39 -19.98 -3.33
C VAL A 13 44.34 -20.20 -2.23
N LEU A 14 43.79 -19.14 -1.66
CA LEU A 14 42.76 -19.21 -0.61
C LEU A 14 41.32 -19.31 -1.16
N GLY A 15 41.11 -19.11 -2.46
CA GLY A 15 39.77 -19.07 -3.05
C GLY A 15 38.94 -17.84 -2.63
N VAL A 16 39.61 -16.73 -2.28
CA VAL A 16 38.98 -15.51 -1.77
C VAL A 16 39.31 -14.32 -2.69
N THR A 17 38.53 -13.23 -2.63
CA THR A 17 38.83 -11.99 -3.37
C THR A 17 40.07 -11.26 -2.82
N GLU A 18 40.83 -10.60 -3.70
CA GLU A 18 41.99 -9.78 -3.33
C GLU A 18 41.63 -8.67 -2.32
N GLY A 19 40.41 -8.11 -2.44
CA GLY A 19 39.89 -7.12 -1.50
C GLY A 19 39.78 -7.65 -0.06
N ALA A 20 39.44 -8.93 0.13
CA ALA A 20 39.39 -9.52 1.46
C ALA A 20 40.79 -9.74 2.04
N VAL A 21 41.76 -10.14 1.20
CA VAL A 21 43.18 -10.22 1.59
C VAL A 21 43.70 -8.85 2.02
N ARG A 22 43.38 -7.79 1.25
CA ARG A 22 43.74 -6.41 1.59
C ARG A 22 43.09 -5.95 2.90
N LYS A 23 41.84 -6.31 3.14
CA LYS A 23 41.12 -6.01 4.39
C LYS A 23 41.73 -6.75 5.59
N ALA A 24 42.15 -7.99 5.40
CA ALA A 24 42.80 -8.78 6.44
C ALA A 24 44.21 -8.25 6.78
N LEU A 25 44.96 -7.79 5.78
CA LEU A 25 46.22 -7.03 5.98
C LEU A 25 45.96 -5.72 6.74
N LYS A 26 44.96 -4.93 6.34
CA LYS A 26 44.59 -3.67 7.04
C LYS A 26 44.15 -3.91 8.49
N ALA A 27 43.52 -5.06 8.75
CA ALA A 27 43.08 -5.46 10.08
C ALA A 27 44.17 -6.19 10.89
N ASN A 28 45.43 -6.22 10.43
CA ASN A 28 46.56 -6.92 11.05
C ASN A 28 46.32 -8.42 11.36
N ARG A 29 45.36 -9.05 10.66
CA ARG A 29 45.08 -10.49 10.77
C ARG A 29 46.06 -11.34 9.97
N ILE A 30 46.69 -10.74 8.97
CA ILE A 30 47.80 -11.31 8.19
C ILE A 30 48.98 -10.35 8.29
N LYS A 31 50.19 -10.88 8.44
CA LYS A 31 51.44 -10.10 8.43
C LYS A 31 52.18 -10.30 7.11
N ARG A 32 52.87 -9.26 6.66
CA ARG A 32 53.85 -9.36 5.56
C ARG A 32 55.21 -9.73 6.14
N LEU A 33 55.98 -10.50 5.39
CA LEU A 33 57.37 -10.78 5.73
C LEU A 33 58.22 -9.50 5.53
N PRO A 34 59.43 -9.44 6.12
CA PRO A 34 60.34 -8.28 5.98
C PRO A 34 60.70 -7.91 4.54
N ASN A 35 60.57 -8.87 3.60
CA ASN A 35 60.78 -8.68 2.16
C ASN A 35 59.54 -8.14 1.41
N GLY A 36 58.46 -7.78 2.13
CA GLY A 36 57.22 -7.26 1.54
C GLY A 36 56.28 -8.30 0.94
N LEU A 37 56.70 -9.57 0.87
CA LEU A 37 55.90 -10.70 0.37
C LEU A 37 55.10 -11.36 1.51
N ILE A 38 54.20 -12.26 1.15
CA ILE A 38 53.32 -12.95 2.12
C ILE A 38 53.62 -14.45 2.08
N ASP A 39 53.87 -15.05 3.24
CA ASP A 39 54.02 -16.50 3.35
C ASP A 39 52.64 -17.17 3.24
N PRO A 40 52.37 -17.98 2.20
CA PRO A 40 51.06 -18.56 1.96
C PRO A 40 50.66 -19.61 3.00
N GLU A 41 51.62 -20.30 3.62
CA GLU A 41 51.32 -21.37 4.60
C GLU A 41 50.98 -20.78 5.96
N ALA A 42 51.81 -19.87 6.47
CA ALA A 42 51.55 -19.15 7.72
C ALA A 42 50.23 -18.37 7.68
N VAL A 43 49.86 -17.82 6.51
CA VAL A 43 48.56 -17.16 6.33
C VAL A 43 47.41 -18.13 6.30
N ARG A 44 47.55 -19.31 5.69
CA ARG A 44 46.48 -20.31 5.66
C ARG A 44 46.10 -20.74 7.08
N GLU A 45 47.08 -20.96 7.95
CA GLU A 45 46.86 -21.29 9.36
C GLU A 45 46.20 -20.13 10.12
N ALA A 46 46.73 -18.91 9.99
CA ALA A 46 46.15 -17.73 10.62
C ALA A 46 44.71 -17.46 10.13
N TRP A 47 44.44 -17.74 8.86
CA TRP A 47 43.11 -17.57 8.25
C TRP A 47 42.13 -18.62 8.78
N GLN A 48 42.54 -19.89 8.87
CA GLN A 48 41.71 -20.95 9.44
C GLN A 48 41.43 -20.71 10.93
N GLY A 49 42.44 -20.33 11.72
CA GLY A 49 42.28 -20.03 13.15
C GLY A 49 41.42 -18.80 13.44
N SER A 50 41.42 -17.80 12.54
CA SER A 50 40.57 -16.59 12.66
C SER A 50 39.18 -16.74 12.04
N THR A 51 38.91 -17.82 11.30
CA THR A 51 37.62 -18.02 10.63
C THR A 51 36.68 -18.78 11.56
N ASP A 52 35.76 -18.06 12.20
CA ASP A 52 34.68 -18.64 12.97
C ASP A 52 33.64 -19.26 12.02
N PRO A 53 33.47 -20.60 11.98
CA PRO A 53 32.52 -21.27 11.10
C PRO A 53 31.05 -20.89 11.42
N ALA A 54 30.72 -20.47 12.64
CA ALA A 54 29.39 -20.02 13.01
C ALA A 54 29.08 -18.62 12.46
N ARG A 55 30.05 -17.71 12.43
CA ARG A 55 29.93 -16.39 11.75
C ARG A 55 30.00 -16.48 10.24
N THR A 56 30.66 -17.51 9.71
CA THR A 56 30.79 -17.73 8.26
C THR A 56 29.48 -18.24 7.65
N LYS A 57 28.73 -19.08 8.38
CA LYS A 57 27.37 -19.52 7.98
C LYS A 57 26.33 -18.39 8.02
N VAL A 58 26.54 -17.36 8.83
CA VAL A 58 25.62 -16.20 8.96
C VAL A 58 25.93 -15.10 7.92
N ARG A 59 26.93 -15.27 7.06
CA ARG A 59 27.24 -14.31 5.99
C ARG A 59 26.83 -14.83 4.61
N THR A 60 25.57 -14.57 4.29
CA THR A 60 25.17 -14.10 2.96
C THR A 60 25.35 -15.13 1.84
N GLU A 61 24.41 -16.08 1.71
CA GLU A 61 23.80 -16.21 0.38
C GLU A 61 23.52 -14.78 -0.09
N PRO A 62 23.81 -14.40 -1.33
CA PRO A 62 23.28 -13.16 -1.86
C PRO A 62 21.76 -13.33 -1.94
N GLN A 63 21.07 -13.25 -0.80
CA GLN A 63 19.91 -12.40 -0.68
C GLN A 63 20.43 -11.02 -1.08
N THR A 64 20.47 -10.82 -2.39
CA THR A 64 20.00 -9.60 -2.97
C THR A 64 18.68 -9.32 -2.27
N VAL A 65 18.74 -8.60 -1.15
CA VAL A 65 17.63 -7.73 -0.80
C VAL A 65 17.46 -6.94 -2.08
N ARG A 66 16.44 -7.29 -2.86
CA ARG A 66 16.13 -6.67 -4.13
C ARG A 66 15.73 -5.23 -3.81
N THR A 67 16.71 -4.40 -3.49
CA THR A 67 16.62 -2.94 -3.54
C THR A 67 16.66 -2.45 -4.98
N ARG A 68 16.77 -3.36 -5.94
CA ARG A 68 16.23 -3.19 -7.29
C ARG A 68 14.87 -3.89 -7.34
N GLY A 69 13.83 -3.17 -6.92
CA GLY A 69 12.61 -3.30 -7.70
C GLY A 69 12.99 -3.01 -9.15
N THR A 70 12.65 -3.90 -10.06
CA THR A 70 12.64 -3.60 -11.50
C THR A 70 11.52 -2.60 -11.73
N HIS A 71 11.65 -1.40 -11.18
CA HIS A 71 10.87 -0.29 -11.67
C HIS A 71 11.53 0.05 -13.00
N PRO A 72 10.85 -0.17 -14.14
CA PRO A 72 11.38 0.28 -15.41
C PRO A 72 11.70 1.76 -15.22
N ARG A 73 12.97 2.14 -15.39
CA ARG A 73 13.34 3.54 -15.40
C ARG A 73 12.58 4.14 -16.57
N ALA A 74 11.57 4.96 -16.29
CA ALA A 74 10.87 5.68 -17.34
C ALA A 74 11.92 6.54 -18.05
N GLU A 75 12.26 6.15 -19.27
CA GLU A 75 13.10 6.96 -20.13
C GLU A 75 12.21 8.08 -20.66
N VAL A 76 12.51 9.31 -20.26
CA VAL A 76 11.92 10.49 -20.90
C VAL A 76 12.56 10.61 -22.28
N ARG A 77 11.81 10.27 -23.31
CA ARG A 77 12.29 10.20 -24.70
C ARG A 77 11.93 11.44 -25.49
N THR A 78 10.96 12.22 -25.02
CA THR A 78 10.49 13.41 -25.71
C THR A 78 10.50 14.66 -24.82
N PRO A 79 10.67 15.86 -25.41
CA PRO A 79 10.51 17.12 -24.67
C PRO A 79 9.12 17.30 -24.07
N ALA A 80 8.09 16.69 -24.66
CA ALA A 80 6.72 16.72 -24.13
C ALA A 80 6.62 15.92 -22.82
N GLU A 81 7.15 14.69 -22.80
CA GLU A 81 7.23 13.88 -21.56
C GLU A 81 8.03 14.58 -20.45
N ALA A 82 9.09 15.32 -20.82
CA ALA A 82 9.86 16.09 -19.85
C ALA A 82 9.01 17.20 -19.21
N ARG A 83 8.19 17.90 -20.00
CA ARG A 83 7.26 18.93 -19.51
C ARG A 83 6.18 18.33 -18.61
N GLU A 84 5.66 17.16 -18.97
CA GLU A 84 4.68 16.44 -18.14
C GLU A 84 5.26 15.95 -16.81
N ALA A 85 6.52 15.50 -16.80
CA ALA A 85 7.19 15.13 -15.55
C ALA A 85 7.36 16.35 -14.63
N VAL A 86 7.70 17.51 -15.20
CA VAL A 86 7.81 18.78 -14.47
C VAL A 86 6.43 19.21 -13.95
N SER A 87 5.38 19.17 -14.78
CA SER A 87 4.02 19.54 -14.36
C SER A 87 3.50 18.64 -13.22
N LEU A 88 3.81 17.34 -13.27
CA LEU A 88 3.46 16.39 -12.22
C LEU A 88 4.15 16.71 -10.90
N ILE A 89 5.46 17.03 -10.93
CA ILE A 89 6.19 17.41 -9.72
C ILE A 89 5.60 18.69 -9.11
N ALA A 90 5.33 19.71 -9.94
CA ALA A 90 4.71 20.95 -9.48
C ALA A 90 3.33 20.69 -8.84
N ARG A 91 2.49 19.86 -9.46
CA ARG A 91 1.18 19.48 -8.92
C ARG A 91 1.29 18.80 -7.56
N VAL A 92 2.18 17.81 -7.42
CA VAL A 92 2.37 17.08 -6.16
C VAL A 92 2.83 18.01 -5.03
N LEU A 93 3.73 18.95 -5.33
CA LEU A 93 4.20 19.93 -4.35
C LEU A 93 3.11 20.92 -3.94
N ALA A 94 2.33 21.40 -4.91
CA ALA A 94 1.21 22.31 -4.66
C ALA A 94 0.11 21.66 -3.79
N GLU A 95 -0.20 20.38 -4.00
CA GLU A 95 -1.17 19.63 -3.19
C GLU A 95 -0.74 19.50 -1.71
N GLU A 96 0.56 19.48 -1.43
CA GLU A 96 1.12 19.47 -0.07
C GLU A 96 1.41 20.88 0.48
N GLY A 97 1.03 21.94 -0.25
CA GLY A 97 1.22 23.33 0.18
C GLY A 97 2.66 23.83 0.13
N VAL A 98 3.54 23.19 -0.66
CA VAL A 98 4.91 23.67 -0.87
C VAL A 98 4.88 24.78 -1.92
N GLU A 99 5.09 26.03 -1.48
CA GLU A 99 5.06 27.21 -2.37
C GLU A 99 6.25 27.24 -3.34
N ASP A 100 5.94 27.40 -4.63
CA ASP A 100 6.93 27.57 -5.69
C ASP A 100 7.30 29.05 -5.86
N ALA A 101 8.15 29.56 -4.96
CA ALA A 101 8.58 30.97 -4.99
C ALA A 101 9.50 31.33 -6.17
N ASP A 102 10.15 30.35 -6.84
CA ASP A 102 11.30 30.59 -7.72
C ASP A 102 11.18 30.00 -9.15
N GLY A 103 9.98 29.61 -9.58
CA GLY A 103 9.66 29.27 -10.98
C GLY A 103 10.34 28.04 -11.61
N GLY A 104 11.33 27.44 -10.95
CA GLY A 104 12.05 26.26 -11.42
C GLY A 104 11.89 25.03 -10.51
N ILE A 105 11.83 23.85 -11.13
CA ILE A 105 11.91 22.57 -10.43
C ILE A 105 13.38 22.15 -10.31
N ASP A 106 13.91 22.23 -9.10
CA ASP A 106 15.25 21.74 -8.79
C ASP A 106 15.23 20.25 -8.35
N PHE A 107 16.42 19.68 -8.15
CA PHE A 107 16.57 18.30 -7.69
C PHE A 107 15.96 18.07 -6.30
N GLY A 108 16.02 19.07 -5.41
CA GLY A 108 15.44 18.99 -4.07
C GLY A 108 13.93 18.84 -4.12
N LYS A 109 13.26 19.68 -4.90
CA LYS A 109 11.82 19.64 -5.20
C LYS A 109 11.41 18.31 -5.83
N ALA A 110 12.16 17.82 -6.82
CA ALA A 110 11.91 16.52 -7.42
C ALA A 110 12.02 15.38 -6.39
N ARG A 111 13.01 15.45 -5.49
CA ARG A 111 13.19 14.46 -4.41
C ARG A 111 12.08 14.54 -3.38
N THR A 112 11.61 15.73 -3.04
CA THR A 112 10.47 15.94 -2.13
C THR A 112 9.19 15.35 -2.72
N ALA A 113 8.88 15.63 -3.98
CA ALA A 113 7.74 15.03 -4.67
C ALA A 113 7.82 13.50 -4.74
N GLU A 114 9.00 12.93 -5.00
CA GLU A 114 9.22 11.48 -4.96
C GLU A 114 8.90 10.88 -3.58
N LEU A 115 9.32 11.55 -2.49
CA LEU A 115 9.05 11.10 -1.12
C LEU A 115 7.57 11.20 -0.77
N ILE A 116 6.88 12.27 -1.19
CA ILE A 116 5.44 12.45 -1.01
C ILE A 116 4.69 11.30 -1.69
N LEU A 117 4.99 11.03 -2.96
CA LEU A 117 4.36 9.94 -3.70
C LEU A 117 4.59 8.57 -3.04
N LYS A 118 5.81 8.32 -2.55
CA LYS A 118 6.12 7.10 -1.79
C LYS A 118 5.35 7.00 -0.47
N ALA A 119 5.18 8.11 0.24
CA ALA A 119 4.39 8.14 1.46
C ALA A 119 2.91 7.85 1.18
N ARG A 120 2.35 8.47 0.12
CA ARG A 120 0.98 8.21 -0.33
C ARG A 120 0.76 6.75 -0.72
N GLN A 121 1.67 6.15 -1.50
CA GLN A 121 1.57 4.72 -1.85
C GLN A 121 1.56 3.84 -0.61
N ARG A 122 2.47 4.07 0.35
CA ARG A 122 2.50 3.29 1.60
C ARG A 122 1.23 3.44 2.42
N SER A 123 0.64 4.64 2.43
CA SER A 123 -0.64 4.88 3.08
C SER A 123 -1.77 4.07 2.43
N LEU A 124 -1.81 4.02 1.08
CA LEU A 124 -2.77 3.19 0.34
C LEU A 124 -2.55 1.70 0.60
N ASP A 125 -1.31 1.20 0.54
CA ASP A 125 -0.97 -0.20 0.82
C ASP A 125 -1.37 -0.58 2.26
N GLN A 126 -1.16 0.34 3.21
CA GLN A 126 -1.58 0.14 4.60
C GLN A 126 -3.11 0.12 4.72
N ALA A 127 -3.81 1.02 4.04
CA ALA A 127 -5.27 1.04 4.03
C ALA A 127 -5.85 -0.24 3.39
N GLU A 128 -5.23 -0.74 2.32
CA GLU A 128 -5.57 -2.02 1.69
C GLU A 128 -5.39 -3.19 2.66
N GLN A 129 -4.23 -3.29 3.31
CA GLN A 129 -3.94 -4.34 4.30
C GLN A 129 -4.87 -4.27 5.52
N GLN A 130 -5.32 -3.08 5.88
CA GLN A 130 -6.31 -2.86 6.95
C GLN A 130 -7.76 -3.13 6.49
N GLY A 131 -7.99 -3.47 5.21
CA GLY A 131 -9.31 -3.70 4.66
C GLY A 131 -10.18 -2.44 4.56
N ARG A 132 -9.57 -1.26 4.50
CA ARG A 132 -10.28 0.04 4.42
C ARG A 132 -10.59 0.49 2.99
N LEU A 133 -10.03 -0.17 1.99
CA LEU A 133 -10.26 0.13 0.58
C LEU A 133 -11.24 -0.89 0.00
N ILE A 134 -12.22 -0.39 -0.74
CA ILE A 134 -13.19 -1.19 -1.50
C ILE A 134 -13.03 -0.82 -2.97
N GLU A 135 -13.17 -1.80 -3.85
CA GLU A 135 -13.14 -1.57 -5.29
C GLU A 135 -14.34 -0.70 -5.70
N ARG A 136 -14.08 0.32 -6.53
CA ARG A 136 -15.08 1.35 -6.83
C ARG A 136 -16.29 0.78 -7.57
N THR A 137 -16.10 -0.05 -8.58
CA THR A 137 -17.21 -0.60 -9.37
C THR A 137 -18.08 -1.54 -8.53
N ALA A 138 -17.48 -2.29 -7.60
CA ALA A 138 -18.18 -3.13 -6.63
C ALA A 138 -18.97 -2.29 -5.63
N ALA A 139 -18.41 -1.19 -5.12
CA ALA A 139 -19.12 -0.27 -4.23
C ALA A 139 -20.31 0.41 -4.93
N GLU A 140 -20.13 0.85 -6.18
CA GLU A 140 -21.20 1.41 -7.01
C GLU A 140 -22.31 0.38 -7.24
N ALA A 141 -21.96 -0.85 -7.64
CA ALA A 141 -22.91 -1.94 -7.84
C ALA A 141 -23.72 -2.24 -6.56
N ALA A 142 -23.05 -2.40 -5.42
CA ALA A 142 -23.69 -2.66 -4.14
C ALA A 142 -24.66 -1.54 -3.73
N PHE A 143 -24.30 -0.28 -3.98
CA PHE A 143 -25.19 0.86 -3.74
C PHE A 143 -26.45 0.79 -4.61
N PHE A 144 -26.31 0.51 -5.91
CA PHE A 144 -27.45 0.40 -6.82
C PHE A 144 -28.35 -0.78 -6.49
N ASP A 145 -27.78 -1.90 -6.06
CA ASP A 145 -28.55 -3.07 -5.66
C ASP A 145 -29.36 -2.79 -4.39
N ALA A 146 -28.76 -2.16 -3.38
CA ALA A 146 -29.47 -1.72 -2.18
C ALA A 146 -30.58 -0.70 -2.51
N ALA A 147 -30.32 0.25 -3.42
CA ALA A 147 -31.33 1.21 -3.85
C ALA A 147 -32.50 0.54 -4.60
N ARG A 148 -32.20 -0.50 -5.41
CA ARG A 148 -33.22 -1.27 -6.13
C ARG A 148 -34.09 -2.06 -5.15
N GLU A 149 -33.48 -2.72 -4.18
CA GLU A 149 -34.22 -3.44 -3.13
C GLU A 149 -35.16 -2.51 -2.37
N ASN A 150 -34.69 -1.33 -1.97
CA ASN A 150 -35.53 -0.31 -1.34
C ASN A 150 -36.70 0.10 -2.25
N ARG A 151 -36.43 0.40 -3.53
CA ARG A 151 -37.49 0.78 -4.47
C ARG A 151 -38.52 -0.34 -4.63
N ASP A 152 -38.05 -1.58 -4.80
CA ASP A 152 -38.92 -2.72 -5.04
C ASP A 152 -39.77 -3.03 -3.79
N ALA A 153 -39.21 -2.85 -2.58
CA ALA A 153 -39.95 -2.90 -1.32
C ALA A 153 -41.04 -1.82 -1.25
N TRP A 154 -40.72 -0.57 -1.60
CA TRP A 154 -41.69 0.54 -1.67
C TRP A 154 -42.80 0.28 -2.70
N LEU A 155 -42.49 -0.30 -3.85
CA LEU A 155 -43.47 -0.63 -4.89
C LEU A 155 -44.41 -1.77 -4.44
N ALA A 156 -43.88 -2.76 -3.71
CA ALA A 156 -44.68 -3.89 -3.22
C ALA A 156 -45.50 -3.54 -1.97
N TRP A 157 -45.11 -2.52 -1.21
CA TRP A 157 -45.69 -2.20 0.09
C TRP A 157 -47.21 -1.89 0.07
N PRO A 158 -47.76 -1.07 -0.85
CA PRO A 158 -49.20 -0.78 -0.85
C PRO A 158 -50.07 -2.03 -0.93
N ALA A 159 -49.67 -3.01 -1.74
CA ALA A 159 -50.41 -4.27 -1.89
C ALA A 159 -50.41 -5.10 -0.59
N ARG A 160 -49.36 -4.98 0.25
CA ARG A 160 -49.25 -5.68 1.54
C ARG A 160 -50.16 -5.08 2.61
N ILE A 161 -50.34 -3.75 2.62
CA ILE A 161 -51.07 -3.04 3.67
C ILE A 161 -52.49 -2.64 3.28
N ALA A 162 -52.88 -2.75 2.00
CA ALA A 162 -54.18 -2.25 1.51
C ALA A 162 -55.40 -2.82 2.25
N ILE A 163 -55.37 -4.09 2.66
CA ILE A 163 -56.49 -4.73 3.37
C ILE A 163 -56.60 -4.18 4.80
N GLU A 164 -55.49 -4.21 5.57
CA GLU A 164 -55.44 -3.67 6.94
C GLU A 164 -55.81 -2.18 6.97
N ALA A 165 -55.28 -1.41 6.02
CA ALA A 165 -55.59 0.01 5.89
C ALA A 165 -57.07 0.25 5.54
N ALA A 166 -57.67 -0.57 4.67
CA ALA A 166 -59.08 -0.45 4.31
C ALA A 166 -60.03 -0.73 5.49
N ASP A 167 -59.69 -1.70 6.35
CA ASP A 167 -60.47 -2.02 7.56
C ASP A 167 -60.40 -0.88 8.61
N GLU A 168 -59.28 -0.18 8.69
CA GLU A 168 -59.05 0.91 9.65
C GLU A 168 -59.66 2.25 9.20
N ILE A 169 -59.83 2.43 7.89
CA ILE A 169 -60.42 3.63 7.31
C ILE A 169 -61.92 3.69 7.63
N GLN A 170 -62.29 4.57 8.56
CA GLN A 170 -63.69 4.85 8.86
C GLN A 170 -64.31 5.71 7.75
N VAL A 171 -65.44 5.24 7.23
CA VAL A 171 -66.27 6.00 6.30
C VAL A 171 -67.13 6.98 7.11
N ASP A 172 -67.06 8.27 6.78
CA ASP A 172 -67.95 9.28 7.34
C ASP A 172 -69.40 8.89 7.04
N PRO A 173 -70.23 8.60 8.06
CA PRO A 173 -71.60 8.13 7.89
C PRO A 173 -72.50 9.13 7.15
N ARG A 174 -72.11 10.42 7.14
CA ARG A 174 -72.91 11.52 6.62
C ARG A 174 -72.61 11.81 5.15
N THR A 175 -71.38 11.56 4.72
CA THR A 175 -70.91 11.87 3.36
C THR A 175 -70.60 10.62 2.53
N GLY A 176 -70.49 9.44 3.17
CA GLY A 176 -70.12 8.18 2.52
C GLY A 176 -68.67 8.17 2.02
N LYS A 177 -67.85 9.14 2.44
CA LYS A 177 -66.43 9.28 2.04
C LYS A 177 -65.51 8.86 3.18
N VAL A 178 -64.32 8.44 2.82
CA VAL A 178 -63.22 8.21 3.76
C VAL A 178 -62.95 9.49 4.57
N ASP A 179 -62.97 9.41 5.91
CA ASP A 179 -62.59 10.54 6.74
C ASP A 179 -61.10 10.88 6.54
N SER A 180 -60.81 12.11 6.12
CA SER A 180 -59.45 12.54 5.78
C SER A 180 -58.49 12.42 6.96
N ARG A 181 -58.95 12.63 8.20
CA ARG A 181 -58.11 12.56 9.39
C ARG A 181 -57.73 11.10 9.71
N SER A 182 -58.67 10.17 9.59
CA SER A 182 -58.41 8.73 9.72
C SER A 182 -57.42 8.26 8.65
N LEU A 183 -57.59 8.67 7.40
CA LEU A 183 -56.70 8.29 6.30
C LEU A 183 -55.26 8.76 6.54
N VAL A 184 -55.07 10.01 6.98
CA VAL A 184 -53.72 10.53 7.30
C VAL A 184 -53.09 9.76 8.46
N ALA A 185 -53.85 9.44 9.50
CA ALA A 185 -53.34 8.69 10.65
C ALA A 185 -52.89 7.26 10.25
N VAL A 186 -53.69 6.57 9.45
CA VAL A 186 -53.36 5.23 8.93
C VAL A 186 -52.13 5.30 8.03
N LEU A 187 -52.08 6.23 7.08
CA LEU A 187 -50.93 6.38 6.18
C LEU A 187 -49.63 6.72 6.94
N ASP A 188 -49.68 7.62 7.92
CA ASP A 188 -48.49 7.96 8.74
C ASP A 188 -48.00 6.76 9.56
N ALA A 189 -48.91 6.03 10.22
CA ALA A 189 -48.56 4.83 10.98
C ALA A 189 -47.92 3.75 10.09
N GLN A 190 -48.49 3.51 8.91
CA GLN A 190 -47.99 2.50 7.97
C GLN A 190 -46.66 2.94 7.36
N VAL A 191 -46.47 4.22 7.01
CA VAL A 191 -45.18 4.74 6.50
C VAL A 191 -44.09 4.63 7.55
N ARG A 192 -44.37 5.00 8.82
CA ARG A 192 -43.41 4.86 9.92
C ARG A 192 -43.02 3.41 10.16
N ARG A 193 -43.98 2.48 10.14
CA ARG A 193 -43.74 1.05 10.25
C ARG A 193 -42.82 0.56 9.12
N HIS A 194 -43.11 0.93 7.88
CA HIS A 194 -42.28 0.55 6.74
C HIS A 194 -40.87 1.13 6.80
N LEU A 195 -40.73 2.41 7.16
CA LEU A 195 -39.42 3.04 7.37
C LEU A 195 -38.61 2.35 8.48
N ALA A 196 -39.28 1.88 9.55
CA ALA A 196 -38.64 1.09 10.60
C ALA A 196 -38.19 -0.29 10.09
N GLU A 197 -39.03 -1.00 9.33
CA GLU A 197 -38.69 -2.28 8.69
C GLU A 197 -37.50 -2.16 7.72
N MET A 198 -37.46 -1.10 6.91
CA MET A 198 -36.29 -0.82 6.04
C MET A 198 -35.07 -0.35 6.83
N GLY A 199 -35.28 0.34 7.95
CA GLY A 199 -34.20 0.80 8.85
C GLY A 199 -33.58 -0.33 9.69
N GLU A 200 -34.29 -1.44 9.87
CA GLU A 200 -33.79 -2.69 10.48
C GLU A 200 -32.98 -3.55 9.50
N ALA A 201 -33.03 -3.28 8.19
CA ALA A 201 -32.17 -3.94 7.22
C ALA A 201 -30.70 -3.66 7.59
N GLU A 202 -29.99 -4.75 7.89
CA GLU A 202 -28.67 -4.78 8.51
C GLU A 202 -27.75 -3.66 8.05
N LEU A 203 -27.15 -2.98 9.04
CA LEU A 203 -26.01 -2.11 8.81
C LEU A 203 -25.06 -2.80 7.82
N PRO A 204 -24.59 -2.10 6.79
CA PRO A 204 -23.64 -2.68 5.85
C PRO A 204 -22.53 -3.38 6.63
N HIS A 205 -22.19 -4.62 6.24
CA HIS A 205 -21.15 -5.45 6.86
C HIS A 205 -19.78 -4.76 7.11
N TRP A 206 -19.55 -3.56 6.57
CA TRP A 206 -18.39 -2.71 6.93
C TRP A 206 -18.56 -1.95 8.26
N ARG A 207 -19.72 -1.99 8.90
CA ARG A 207 -20.03 -1.44 10.24
C ARG A 207 -20.19 -2.49 11.33
N SER A 208 -20.00 -3.78 11.04
CA SER A 208 -20.11 -4.87 12.03
C SER A 208 -18.80 -5.20 12.76
N VAL A 209 -17.87 -4.24 12.88
CA VAL A 209 -16.68 -4.32 13.77
C VAL A 209 -16.49 -3.02 14.53
#